data_AF-A0A380BSM7-F1
#
_entry.id   AF-A0A380BSM7-F1
#
_cell.length_a   1.000
_cell.length_b   1.000
_cell.length_c   1.000
_cell.angle_alpha   90.00
_cell.angle_beta   90.00
_cell.angle_gamma   90.00
#
_symmetry.space_group_name_H-M   'P 1'
#
loop_
_entity.id
_entity.type
_entity.pdbx_description
1 polymer ?
#
loop_
_entity_poly.entity_id
_entity_poly.type
_entity_poly.pdbx_seq_one_letter_code
_entity_poly.pdbx_strand_id
1 'polypeptide(L)'
;MTTVLDSKLKGNIESSHNVICTIPRYRGQRYTRVRSKHLRTLGADPQASAAQKSLSQKELERRSDIDSRVLGQKFEITLHALDRLSTLYLHKFVSEFDGLEGISSWCNRLVKEAITQQPKSLELEEFSLRYEGITFSFKKSDYRDNMLVLTTII
;
A
#
# COMPACT_ATOMS: atom_id res chain seq x y z
N MET A 1 21.61 3.61 -7.80
CA MET A 1 20.49 2.92 -8.48
C MET A 1 20.16 3.65 -9.77
N THR A 2 20.04 2.94 -10.90
CA THR A 2 19.80 3.53 -12.23
C THR A 2 18.30 3.61 -12.53
N THR A 3 17.76 4.80 -12.79
CA THR A 3 16.35 4.98 -13.18
C THR A 3 16.15 4.79 -14.68
N VAL A 4 15.03 4.17 -15.07
CA VAL A 4 14.68 3.90 -16.47
C VAL A 4 13.38 4.61 -16.83
N LEU A 5 13.29 5.17 -18.04
CA LEU A 5 12.05 5.76 -18.56
C LEU A 5 11.12 4.65 -19.07
N ASP A 6 9.84 4.72 -18.74
CA ASP A 6 8.80 3.80 -19.24
C ASP A 6 8.75 3.73 -20.78
N SER A 7 9.04 4.83 -21.48
CA SER A 7 9.11 4.89 -22.94
C SER A 7 10.21 4.02 -23.57
N LYS A 8 11.23 3.64 -22.79
CA LYS A 8 12.32 2.76 -23.23
C LYS A 8 12.02 1.28 -22.96
N LEU A 9 10.94 0.98 -22.26
CA LEU A 9 10.59 -0.38 -21.86
C LEU A 9 9.64 -1.00 -22.88
N LYS A 10 9.82 -2.30 -23.17
CA LYS A 10 8.99 -3.09 -24.07
C LYS A 10 8.47 -4.33 -23.35
N GLY A 11 7.19 -4.66 -23.55
CA GLY A 11 6.59 -5.87 -23.03
C GLY A 11 6.09 -5.78 -21.58
N ASN A 12 5.98 -6.95 -20.93
CA ASN A 12 5.46 -7.11 -19.58
C ASN A 12 6.60 -6.91 -18.56
N ILE A 13 6.47 -5.91 -17.68
CA ILE A 13 7.60 -5.44 -16.85
C ILE A 13 7.38 -5.88 -15.41
N GLU A 14 8.34 -6.55 -14.78
CA GLU A 14 8.16 -7.12 -13.44
C GLU A 14 8.27 -6.13 -12.28
N SER A 15 8.95 -4.98 -12.46
CA SER A 15 9.16 -4.00 -11.39
C SER A 15 8.91 -2.56 -11.82
N SER A 16 8.23 -1.80 -10.95
CA SER A 16 7.92 -0.37 -11.08
C SER A 16 8.89 0.54 -10.32
N HIS A 17 9.77 -0.02 -9.46
CA HIS A 17 10.50 0.72 -8.42
C HIS A 17 11.45 1.80 -8.94
N ASN A 18 12.05 1.58 -10.11
CA ASN A 18 12.99 2.51 -10.74
C ASN A 18 12.48 3.06 -12.08
N VAL A 19 11.18 2.93 -12.34
CA VAL A 19 10.58 3.36 -13.61
C VAL A 19 9.96 4.75 -13.47
N ILE A 20 10.40 5.66 -14.34
CA ILE A 20 9.90 7.02 -14.44
C ILE A 20 8.82 7.07 -15.52
N CYS A 21 7.68 7.66 -15.17
CA CYS A 21 6.57 7.88 -16.08
C CYS A 21 6.89 9.01 -17.07
N THR A 22 6.64 8.81 -18.38
CA THR A 22 6.78 9.84 -19.41
C THR A 22 5.46 10.48 -19.84
N ILE A 23 4.31 10.01 -19.34
CA ILE A 23 3.02 10.63 -19.66
C ILE A 23 3.02 12.10 -19.22
N PRO A 24 2.61 13.07 -20.06
CA PRO A 24 2.77 14.51 -19.79
C PRO A 24 2.28 14.94 -18.40
N ARG A 25 1.15 14.40 -17.95
CA ARG A 25 0.52 14.72 -16.65
C ARG A 25 1.32 14.23 -15.44
N TYR A 26 2.16 13.21 -15.61
CA TYR A 26 2.91 12.54 -14.54
C TYR A 26 4.41 12.47 -14.82
N ARG A 27 4.87 13.27 -15.80
CA ARG A 27 6.21 13.21 -16.35
C ARG A 27 7.26 13.41 -15.26
N GLY A 28 8.26 12.54 -15.23
CA GLY A 28 9.36 12.63 -14.26
C GLY A 28 9.05 12.02 -12.89
N GLN A 29 7.81 11.58 -12.63
CA GLN A 29 7.46 10.87 -11.41
C GLN A 29 7.77 9.38 -11.55
N ARG A 30 8.25 8.76 -10.46
CA ARG A 30 8.32 7.29 -10.38
C ARG A 30 6.93 6.72 -10.25
N TYR A 31 6.67 5.56 -10.87
CA TYR A 31 5.39 4.85 -10.75
C TYR A 31 5.00 4.59 -9.29
N THR A 32 5.97 4.26 -8.43
CA THR A 32 5.80 4.09 -6.99
C THR A 32 5.30 5.33 -6.24
N ARG A 33 5.40 6.53 -6.84
CA ARG A 33 4.96 7.80 -6.24
C ARG A 33 3.66 8.36 -6.86
N VAL A 34 3.22 7.83 -8.01
CA VAL A 34 1.96 8.24 -8.64
C VAL A 34 0.79 7.75 -7.79
N ARG A 35 -0.18 8.60 -7.42
CA ARG A 35 -1.34 8.20 -6.56
C ARG A 35 -2.19 7.10 -7.21
N SER A 36 -2.83 6.23 -6.41
CA SER A 36 -3.63 5.11 -6.93
C SER A 36 -4.77 5.54 -7.85
N LYS A 37 -5.47 6.64 -7.54
CA LYS A 37 -6.49 7.21 -8.44
C LYS A 37 -5.92 7.57 -9.82
N HIS A 38 -4.69 8.09 -9.85
CA HIS A 38 -4.01 8.47 -11.08
C HIS A 38 -3.48 7.24 -11.83
N LEU A 39 -2.98 6.23 -11.13
CA LEU A 39 -2.60 4.94 -11.75
C LEU A 39 -3.80 4.26 -12.40
N ARG A 40 -5.00 4.32 -11.80
CA ARG A 40 -6.24 3.79 -12.42
C ARG A 40 -6.55 4.53 -13.72
N THR A 41 -6.43 5.87 -13.71
CA THR A 41 -6.57 6.67 -14.93
C THR A 41 -5.52 6.30 -15.98
N LEU A 42 -4.27 6.05 -15.55
CA LEU A 42 -3.13 5.73 -16.42
C LEU A 42 -3.27 4.34 -17.07
N GLY A 43 -3.76 3.35 -16.31
CA GLY A 43 -4.05 2.01 -16.83
C GLY A 43 -5.23 1.99 -17.82
N ALA A 44 -6.21 2.88 -17.63
CA ALA A 44 -7.36 3.02 -18.51
C ALA A 44 -7.15 4.00 -19.68
N ASP A 45 -6.03 4.72 -19.72
CA ASP A 45 -5.76 5.74 -20.73
C ASP A 45 -5.58 5.09 -22.12
N PRO A 46 -6.40 5.47 -23.13
CA PRO A 46 -6.27 4.95 -24.49
C PRO A 46 -4.89 5.24 -25.12
N GLN A 47 -4.25 6.34 -24.74
CA GLN A 47 -2.95 6.77 -25.29
C GLN A 47 -1.75 6.18 -24.54
N ALA A 48 -1.96 5.49 -23.42
CA ALA A 48 -0.87 4.83 -22.71
C ALA A 48 -0.38 3.58 -23.46
N SER A 49 0.95 3.42 -23.53
CA SER A 49 1.58 2.22 -24.10
C SER A 49 1.31 0.97 -23.26
N ALA A 50 1.51 -0.22 -23.84
CA ALA A 50 1.35 -1.49 -23.14
C ALA A 50 2.23 -1.59 -21.88
N ALA A 51 3.47 -1.07 -21.95
CA ALA A 51 4.37 -0.99 -20.80
C ALA A 51 3.80 -0.11 -19.68
N GLN A 52 3.27 1.06 -20.02
CA GLN A 52 2.68 2.00 -19.05
C GLN A 52 1.42 1.45 -18.40
N LYS A 53 0.59 0.74 -19.17
CA LYS A 53 -0.59 0.04 -18.66
C LYS A 53 -0.19 -1.10 -17.73
N SER A 54 0.77 -1.95 -18.14
CA SER A 54 1.32 -3.03 -17.33
C SER A 54 1.93 -2.51 -16.02
N LEU A 55 2.73 -1.44 -16.06
CA LEU A 55 3.30 -0.82 -14.86
C LEU A 55 2.25 -0.21 -13.94
N SER A 56 1.24 0.45 -14.50
CA SER A 56 0.14 1.02 -13.72
C SER A 56 -0.67 -0.08 -13.05
N GLN A 57 -0.98 -1.13 -13.80
CA GLN A 57 -1.74 -2.26 -13.33
C GLN A 57 -0.96 -3.04 -12.27
N LYS A 58 0.34 -3.29 -12.46
CA LYS A 58 1.18 -3.96 -11.46
C LYS A 58 1.39 -3.12 -10.21
N GLU A 59 1.58 -1.82 -10.36
CA GLU A 59 1.67 -0.93 -9.20
C GLU A 59 0.31 -0.83 -8.49
N LEU A 60 -0.80 -0.86 -9.25
CA LEU A 60 -2.13 -0.98 -8.69
C LEU A 60 -2.37 -2.34 -8.07
N GLU A 61 -1.84 -3.44 -8.57
CA GLU A 61 -1.95 -4.79 -8.02
C GLU A 61 -1.17 -4.90 -6.72
N ARG A 62 0.08 -4.42 -6.74
CA ARG A 62 0.91 -4.22 -5.54
C ARG A 62 0.23 -3.31 -4.51
N ARG A 63 -0.63 -2.39 -4.98
CA ARG A 63 -1.44 -1.49 -4.13
C ARG A 63 -2.87 -1.95 -3.89
N SER A 64 -3.38 -2.93 -4.60
CA SER A 64 -4.69 -3.56 -4.39
C SER A 64 -4.52 -4.82 -3.57
N ASP A 65 -3.28 -5.30 -3.39
CA ASP A 65 -2.85 -5.93 -2.15
C ASP A 65 -2.94 -4.97 -0.95
N ILE A 66 -3.15 -3.67 -1.18
CA ILE A 66 -3.59 -2.65 -0.20
C ILE A 66 -5.09 -2.32 -0.38
N ASP A 67 -5.87 -3.18 -1.05
CA ASP A 67 -7.22 -3.46 -0.55
C ASP A 67 -6.99 -4.43 0.60
N SER A 68 -7.06 -3.88 1.79
CA SER A 68 -6.73 -4.51 3.04
C SER A 68 -7.79 -5.56 3.39
N ARG A 69 -7.77 -6.68 2.66
CA ARG A 69 -8.53 -7.88 3.00
C ARG A 69 -7.61 -8.90 3.63
N VAL A 70 -8.04 -9.46 4.74
CA VAL A 70 -7.37 -10.57 5.42
C VAL A 70 -8.44 -11.44 6.05
N LEU A 71 -8.37 -12.75 5.83
CA LEU A 71 -9.35 -13.71 6.36
C LEU A 71 -10.82 -13.34 6.07
N GLY A 72 -11.10 -12.76 4.90
CA GLY A 72 -12.45 -12.32 4.51
C GLY A 72 -12.92 -10.98 5.10
N GLN A 73 -12.20 -10.41 6.05
CA GLN A 73 -12.45 -9.08 6.62
C GLN A 73 -11.76 -7.99 5.80
N LYS A 74 -12.45 -6.88 5.52
CA LYS A 74 -11.81 -5.67 5.03
C LYS A 74 -11.31 -4.85 6.21
N PHE A 75 -10.22 -4.12 6.06
CA PHE A 75 -9.79 -3.14 7.03
C PHE A 75 -9.39 -1.82 6.35
N GLU A 76 -9.63 -0.72 7.03
CA GLU A 76 -9.20 0.62 6.65
C GLU A 76 -8.05 1.03 7.55
N ILE A 77 -7.01 1.63 6.96
CA ILE A 77 -5.94 2.26 7.73
C ILE A 77 -6.22 3.76 7.77
N THR A 78 -6.47 4.28 8.97
CA THR A 78 -6.67 5.72 9.13
C THR A 78 -5.38 6.49 8.89
N LEU A 79 -5.49 7.74 8.44
CA LEU A 79 -4.34 8.64 8.32
C LEU A 79 -3.65 8.83 9.67
N HIS A 80 -4.42 8.93 10.75
CA HIS A 80 -3.88 9.05 12.10
C HIS A 80 -2.98 7.86 12.48
N ALA A 81 -3.39 6.63 12.18
CA ALA A 81 -2.57 5.46 12.42
C ALA A 81 -1.26 5.48 11.60
N LEU A 82 -1.32 5.91 10.33
CA LEU A 82 -0.11 6.08 9.52
C LEU A 82 0.82 7.16 10.05
N ASP A 83 0.28 8.29 10.49
CA ASP A 83 1.08 9.37 11.08
C ASP A 83 1.79 8.88 12.34
N ARG A 84 1.09 8.12 13.20
CA ARG A 84 1.66 7.47 14.39
C ARG A 84 2.76 6.48 14.03
N LEU A 85 2.54 5.62 13.05
CA LEU A 85 3.56 4.69 12.56
C LEU A 85 4.80 5.43 12.04
N SER A 86 4.59 6.49 11.26
CA SER A 86 5.65 7.32 10.68
C SER A 86 6.42 8.12 11.72
N THR A 87 5.84 8.39 12.89
CA THR A 87 6.51 9.11 13.96
C THR A 87 7.29 8.16 14.87
N LEU A 88 6.66 7.04 15.25
CA LEU A 88 7.21 6.13 16.26
C LEU A 88 8.21 5.13 15.66
N TYR A 89 7.95 4.65 14.44
CA TYR A 89 8.63 3.49 13.87
C TYR A 89 9.35 3.82 12.56
N LEU A 90 9.63 5.10 12.29
CA LEU A 90 10.38 5.53 11.10
C LEU A 90 11.77 4.90 11.04
N HIS A 91 12.46 4.85 12.17
CA HIS A 91 13.80 4.26 12.26
C HIS A 91 13.78 2.79 11.83
N LYS A 92 12.78 2.02 12.28
CA LYS A 92 12.57 0.62 11.92
C LYS A 92 12.20 0.49 10.43
N PHE A 93 11.29 1.33 9.94
CA PHE A 93 10.94 1.39 8.52
C PHE A 93 12.17 1.62 7.64
N VAL A 94 13.00 2.61 7.97
CA VAL A 94 14.20 2.97 7.18
C VAL A 94 15.27 1.89 7.28
N SER A 95 15.46 1.24 8.43
CA SER A 95 16.45 0.17 8.59
C SER A 95 16.08 -1.11 7.85
N GLU A 96 14.80 -1.45 7.82
CA GLU A 96 14.31 -2.68 7.17
C GLU A 96 14.03 -2.49 5.69
N PHE A 97 13.62 -1.28 5.27
CA PHE A 97 13.15 -1.03 3.92
C PHE A 97 13.80 0.23 3.34
N ASP A 98 14.92 0.02 2.64
CA ASP A 98 15.70 1.01 1.87
C ASP A 98 14.94 1.54 0.62
N GLY A 99 13.72 2.06 0.82
CA GLY A 99 12.90 2.66 -0.24
C GLY A 99 12.21 1.66 -1.19
N LEU A 100 12.23 0.36 -0.88
CA LEU A 100 11.55 -0.69 -1.65
C LEU A 100 10.03 -0.69 -1.44
N GLU A 101 9.53 -0.27 -0.28
CA GLU A 101 8.10 -0.14 -0.02
C GLU A 101 7.75 1.24 0.53
N GLY A 102 6.50 1.66 0.34
CA GLY A 102 5.97 2.87 0.97
C GLY A 102 5.47 2.54 2.36
N ILE A 103 5.51 3.51 3.28
CA ILE A 103 5.09 3.30 4.67
C ILE A 103 3.65 2.79 4.82
N SER A 104 2.75 3.18 3.91
CA SER A 104 1.37 2.66 3.87
C SER A 104 1.31 1.19 3.46
N SER A 105 2.16 0.78 2.51
CA SER A 105 2.28 -0.63 2.10
C SER A 105 2.85 -1.48 3.23
N TRP A 106 3.88 -0.96 3.89
CA TRP A 106 4.48 -1.59 5.07
C TRP A 106 3.45 -1.78 6.18
N CYS A 107 2.71 -0.72 6.54
CA CYS A 107 1.64 -0.77 7.54
C CYS A 107 0.61 -1.85 7.22
N ASN A 108 0.14 -1.90 5.98
CA ASN A 108 -0.83 -2.89 5.54
C ASN A 108 -0.29 -4.32 5.65
N ARG A 109 0.97 -4.56 5.28
CA ARG A 109 1.62 -5.87 5.44
C ARG A 109 1.67 -6.29 6.90
N LEU A 110 2.17 -5.42 7.78
CA LEU A 110 2.26 -5.67 9.23
C LEU A 110 0.90 -5.97 9.85
N VAL A 111 -0.14 -5.23 9.44
CA VAL A 111 -1.51 -5.45 9.91
C VAL A 111 -2.05 -6.81 9.46
N LYS A 112 -1.82 -7.20 8.20
CA LYS A 112 -2.23 -8.52 7.69
C LYS A 112 -1.54 -9.64 8.48
N GLU A 113 -0.24 -9.50 8.72
CA GLU A 113 0.54 -10.47 9.51
C GLU A 113 0.02 -10.54 10.95
N ALA A 114 -0.22 -9.40 11.61
CA ALA A 114 -0.79 -9.32 12.95
C ALA A 114 -2.15 -10.02 13.05
N ILE A 115 -3.07 -9.75 12.11
CA ILE A 115 -4.41 -10.34 12.08
C ILE A 115 -4.33 -11.86 11.82
N THR A 116 -3.43 -12.29 10.93
CA THR A 116 -3.26 -13.71 10.60
C THR A 116 -2.78 -14.53 11.81
N GLN A 117 -1.97 -13.94 12.68
CA GLN A 117 -1.51 -14.60 13.92
C GLN A 117 -2.58 -14.69 15.01
N GLN A 118 -3.56 -13.79 15.00
CA GLN A 118 -4.60 -13.71 16.03
C GLN A 118 -6.00 -13.58 15.42
N PRO A 119 -6.46 -14.58 14.65
CA PRO A 119 -7.72 -14.50 13.90
C PRO A 119 -8.95 -14.40 14.80
N LYS A 120 -8.88 -14.94 16.04
CA LYS A 120 -9.97 -14.90 17.02
C LYS A 120 -10.35 -13.48 17.44
N SER A 121 -9.41 -12.54 17.35
CA SER A 121 -9.65 -11.13 17.71
C SER A 121 -10.64 -10.45 16.76
N LEU A 122 -10.86 -10.98 15.56
CA LEU A 122 -11.79 -10.44 14.56
C LEU A 122 -13.27 -10.52 14.98
N GLU A 123 -13.59 -11.33 15.99
CA GLU A 123 -14.93 -11.45 16.55
C GLU A 123 -15.29 -10.25 17.43
N LEU A 124 -14.29 -9.59 18.02
CA LEU A 124 -14.44 -8.47 18.94
C LEU A 124 -14.83 -7.17 18.21
N GLU A 125 -15.58 -6.30 18.88
CA GLU A 125 -15.93 -4.97 18.34
C GLU A 125 -14.73 -4.02 18.33
N GLU A 126 -13.90 -4.10 19.36
CA GLU A 126 -12.67 -3.32 19.52
C GLU A 126 -11.59 -4.22 20.12
N PHE A 127 -10.38 -4.16 19.56
CA PHE A 127 -9.27 -4.98 20.00
C PHE A 127 -7.93 -4.36 19.61
N SER A 128 -6.86 -4.84 20.24
CA SER A 128 -5.50 -4.48 19.86
C SER A 128 -4.66 -5.71 19.59
N LEU A 129 -3.85 -5.66 18.54
CA LEU A 129 -2.92 -6.72 18.15
C LEU A 129 -1.50 -6.22 18.31
N ARG A 130 -0.63 -7.06 18.88
CA ARG A 130 0.79 -6.75 18.96
C ARG A 130 1.57 -7.60 17.96
N TYR A 131 2.37 -6.96 17.11
CA TYR A 131 3.22 -7.64 16.15
C TYR A 131 4.55 -6.90 16.03
N GLU A 132 5.66 -7.65 16.17
CA GLU A 132 7.03 -7.13 16.14
C GLU A 132 7.27 -5.86 16.99
N GLY A 133 6.69 -5.83 18.19
CA GLY A 133 6.80 -4.71 19.12
C GLY A 133 5.84 -3.55 18.86
N ILE A 134 5.13 -3.54 17.73
CA ILE A 134 4.15 -2.52 17.36
C ILE A 134 2.76 -2.97 17.83
N THR A 135 1.97 -2.06 18.40
CA THR A 135 0.58 -2.35 18.79
C THR A 135 -0.39 -1.65 17.85
N PHE A 136 -1.26 -2.42 17.22
CA PHE A 136 -2.28 -1.98 16.27
C PHE A 136 -3.65 -2.04 16.93
N SER A 137 -4.36 -0.92 17.04
CA SER A 137 -5.70 -0.87 17.63
C SER A 137 -6.77 -0.81 16.55
N PHE A 138 -7.72 -1.73 16.60
CA PHE A 138 -8.80 -1.87 15.63
C PHE A 138 -10.15 -1.67 16.28
N LYS A 139 -11.08 -1.11 15.51
CA LYS A 139 -12.52 -1.08 15.82
C LYS A 139 -13.32 -1.52 14.59
N LYS A 140 -14.44 -2.20 14.77
CA LYS A 140 -15.42 -2.39 13.68
C LYS A 140 -15.95 -1.02 13.22
N SER A 141 -16.13 -0.87 11.91
CA SER A 141 -16.64 0.36 11.31
C SER A 141 -18.11 0.55 11.67
N ASP A 142 -18.45 1.73 12.19
CA ASP A 142 -19.84 2.10 12.48
C ASP A 142 -20.65 2.40 11.20
N TYR A 143 -19.99 2.52 10.04
CA TYR A 143 -20.60 2.99 8.78
C TYR A 143 -20.58 1.95 7.65
N ARG A 144 -19.82 0.85 7.80
CA ARG A 144 -19.64 -0.16 6.75
C ARG A 144 -19.58 -1.56 7.34
N ASP A 145 -20.47 -2.43 6.87
CA ASP A 145 -20.48 -3.83 7.28
C ASP A 145 -19.18 -4.54 6.90
N ASN A 146 -18.73 -5.45 7.78
CA ASN A 146 -17.54 -6.28 7.60
C ASN A 146 -16.26 -5.49 7.28
N MET A 147 -16.14 -4.30 7.89
CA MET A 147 -14.96 -3.46 7.80
C MET A 147 -14.41 -3.17 9.19
N LEU A 148 -13.12 -3.41 9.37
CA LEU A 148 -12.34 -2.96 10.51
C LEU A 148 -11.69 -1.61 10.19
N VAL A 149 -11.44 -0.82 11.21
CA VAL A 149 -10.74 0.46 11.11
C VAL A 149 -9.56 0.39 12.07
N LEU A 150 -8.34 0.47 11.54
CA LEU A 150 -7.14 0.68 12.33
C LEU A 150 -7.15 2.13 12.83
N THR A 151 -7.53 2.30 14.09
CA THR A 151 -7.76 3.61 14.70
C THR A 151 -6.44 4.28 15.07
N THR A 152 -5.49 3.52 15.62
CA THR A 152 -4.19 4.06 16.02
C THR A 152 -3.11 2.98 16.07
N ILE A 153 -1.86 3.45 16.15
CA ILE A 153 -0.67 2.64 16.38
C ILE A 153 0.03 3.17 17.63
N ILE A 154 0.41 2.24 18.51
CA ILE A 154 1.05 2.50 19.81
C ILE A 154 2.42 1.83 19.83
#